data_AF-A0A7L5A747-F1
#
_entry.id   AF-A0A7L5A747-F1
#
_cell.length_a   1.000
_cell.length_b   1.000
_cell.length_c   1.000
_cell.angle_alpha   90.00
_cell.angle_beta   90.00
_cell.angle_gamma   90.00
#
_symmetry.space_group_name_H-M   'P 1'
#
loop_
_entity.id
_entity.type
_entity.pdbx_description
1 polymer ?
#
loop_
_entity_poly.entity_id
_entity_poly.type
_entity_poly.pdbx_seq_one_letter_code
_entity_poly.pdbx_strand_id
1 'polypeptide(L)'
;MPGSPSHPRSSAGPTPGEKPAPKPAIGASIPAGAANELEDTEIDGSAQPSSSDGVREDMATLALNPAQLEQMAASQTELHLGGDFAGMEDSAVMLELSAGNMSAFDFLLEKYRKPIVHFMYRMTHNQAVAEELAQEVFLRVYRSRETYRAEARFSTWLYRIATNLGVNHARDTRHERAASTVYLDETDSETGTTPDVADTTPGAESAMLRRERLAAIREHVMALPERQRSAVLMHKYEGMDYKQIGEVLKLSESATKSLLFRAYQTLREKLKPFL
;
A
#
# COMPACT_ATOMS: atom_id res chain seq x y z
N MET A 1 -51.25 -39.07 20.06
CA MET A 1 -51.72 -38.44 21.32
C MET A 1 -50.71 -38.76 22.41
N PRO A 2 -50.50 -37.92 23.43
CA PRO A 2 -50.26 -36.46 23.41
C PRO A 2 -49.03 -36.09 24.27
N GLY A 3 -48.65 -34.81 24.31
CA GLY A 3 -47.87 -34.26 25.43
C GLY A 3 -46.86 -33.16 25.13
N SER A 4 -47.32 -31.97 24.72
CA SER A 4 -46.68 -30.73 25.18
C SER A 4 -46.99 -30.54 26.68
N PRO A 5 -46.13 -29.83 27.44
CA PRO A 5 -46.50 -28.43 27.73
C PRO A 5 -45.32 -27.43 27.90
N SER A 6 -45.60 -26.20 27.48
CA SER A 6 -45.47 -24.93 28.21
C SER A 6 -44.09 -24.35 28.62
N HIS A 7 -43.83 -23.16 28.05
CA HIS A 7 -43.01 -22.08 28.60
C HIS A 7 -43.47 -21.61 30.00
N PRO A 8 -42.65 -20.78 30.67
CA PRO A 8 -43.02 -19.36 30.68
C PRO A 8 -41.86 -18.38 30.44
N ARG A 9 -42.22 -17.25 29.81
CA ARG A 9 -41.49 -15.98 29.79
C ARG A 9 -41.52 -15.35 31.18
N SER A 10 -40.50 -14.56 31.52
CA SER A 10 -40.67 -13.47 32.49
C SER A 10 -39.87 -12.23 32.07
N SER A 11 -40.59 -11.12 32.12
CA SER A 11 -40.25 -9.75 31.77
C SER A 11 -40.11 -8.92 33.05
N ALA A 12 -39.15 -7.99 33.11
CA ALA A 12 -39.29 -6.71 33.84
C ALA A 12 -38.04 -5.82 33.63
N GLY A 13 -38.23 -4.64 33.03
CA GLY A 13 -37.47 -3.42 33.40
C GLY A 13 -38.06 -2.79 34.68
N PRO A 14 -37.73 -1.54 35.11
CA PRO A 14 -37.18 -0.41 34.35
C PRO A 14 -36.02 0.39 35.04
N THR A 15 -35.59 1.44 34.33
CA THR A 15 -34.70 2.62 34.57
C THR A 15 -35.03 3.46 35.85
N PRO A 16 -34.44 4.66 36.20
CA PRO A 16 -33.53 5.60 35.50
C PRO A 16 -32.48 6.38 36.37
N GLY A 17 -31.67 7.25 35.72
CA GLY A 17 -31.12 8.49 36.30
C GLY A 17 -29.59 8.61 36.21
N GLU A 18 -28.94 9.74 35.93
CA GLU A 18 -29.30 11.10 35.48
C GLU A 18 -27.94 11.80 35.19
N LYS A 19 -27.85 12.64 34.14
CA LYS A 19 -26.73 13.56 33.81
C LYS A 19 -26.67 14.73 34.84
N PRO A 20 -25.76 15.74 34.83
CA PRO A 20 -24.84 16.21 33.76
C PRO A 20 -23.44 16.71 34.21
N ALA A 21 -22.63 17.09 33.22
CA ALA A 21 -21.40 17.90 33.35
C ALA A 21 -21.66 19.35 33.81
N PRO A 22 -20.60 20.07 34.24
CA PRO A 22 -20.47 21.46 33.81
C PRO A 22 -19.08 21.86 33.25
N LYS A 23 -19.15 22.96 32.50
CA LYS A 23 -18.22 23.66 31.58
C LYS A 23 -16.85 24.09 32.16
N PRO A 24 -15.85 24.39 31.30
CA PRO A 24 -14.65 25.15 31.68
C PRO A 24 -14.94 26.66 31.75
N ALA A 25 -14.36 27.33 32.74
CA ALA A 25 -14.42 28.77 32.95
C ALA A 25 -13.23 29.52 32.35
N ILE A 26 -13.52 30.74 31.94
CA ILE A 26 -12.73 31.75 31.24
C ILE A 26 -11.62 32.32 32.14
N GLY A 27 -10.47 32.68 31.55
CA GLY A 27 -9.40 33.40 32.23
C GLY A 27 -8.33 33.95 31.29
N ALA A 28 -8.71 34.79 30.32
CA ALA A 28 -7.76 35.64 29.62
C ALA A 28 -7.52 36.90 30.47
N SER A 29 -6.30 37.07 30.97
CA SER A 29 -5.84 38.26 31.68
C SER A 29 -4.80 38.95 30.80
N ILE A 30 -5.17 40.13 30.29
CA ILE A 30 -4.26 41.14 29.76
C ILE A 30 -3.94 42.09 30.91
N PRO A 31 -2.69 42.55 31.05
CA PRO A 31 -2.46 43.92 31.49
C PRO A 31 -1.80 44.75 30.39
N ALA A 32 -2.36 45.95 30.24
CA ALA A 32 -1.81 47.09 29.51
C ALA A 32 -0.85 47.89 30.41
N GLY A 33 0.02 48.68 29.79
CA GLY A 33 0.90 49.70 30.41
C GLY A 33 2.38 49.34 30.21
N ALA A 34 3.28 50.20 29.71
CA ALA A 34 3.34 51.65 29.61
C ALA A 34 4.30 52.04 28.44
N ALA A 35 4.12 53.18 27.73
CA ALA A 35 4.96 54.40 27.79
C ALA A 35 6.47 54.12 27.96
N ASN A 36 7.44 54.68 27.24
CA ASN A 36 7.70 55.94 26.54
C ASN A 36 8.97 55.58 25.69
N GLU A 37 9.40 56.20 24.60
CA GLU A 37 9.91 57.57 24.48
C GLU A 37 10.49 57.67 23.06
N LEU A 38 10.23 58.81 22.41
CA LEU A 38 10.81 59.22 21.15
C LEU A 38 12.15 59.91 21.43
N GLU A 39 13.21 59.57 20.70
CA GLU A 39 14.31 60.49 20.46
C GLU A 39 14.68 60.44 18.97
N ASP A 40 14.29 61.51 18.28
CA ASP A 40 14.85 61.95 17.01
C ASP A 40 16.25 62.53 17.24
N THR A 41 17.20 62.21 16.36
CA THR A 41 18.33 63.10 16.11
C THR A 41 18.69 63.06 14.62
N GLU A 42 18.61 64.23 14.00
CA GLU A 42 18.87 64.50 12.60
C GLU A 42 20.38 64.49 12.27
N ILE A 43 20.70 63.83 11.15
CA ILE A 43 21.49 64.27 9.98
C ILE A 43 22.84 64.98 10.22
N ASP A 44 23.94 64.37 9.76
CA ASP A 44 24.92 65.06 8.92
C ASP A 44 25.54 64.09 7.89
N GLY A 45 25.73 64.58 6.68
CA GLY A 45 26.17 63.82 5.51
C GLY A 45 27.65 64.01 5.19
N SER A 46 28.29 62.95 4.69
CA SER A 46 29.46 63.09 3.82
C SER A 46 29.68 61.84 2.96
N ALA A 47 29.54 62.04 1.65
CA ALA A 47 30.35 61.50 0.54
C ALA A 47 30.95 60.07 0.61
N GLN A 48 30.54 59.25 -0.36
CA GLN A 48 31.29 58.14 -0.96
C GLN A 48 32.62 58.64 -1.59
N PRO A 49 33.69 57.80 -1.69
CA PRO A 49 33.80 56.89 -2.84
C PRO A 49 34.44 55.50 -2.57
N SER A 50 33.83 54.50 -3.20
CA SER A 50 34.40 53.33 -3.91
C SER A 50 35.74 52.71 -3.48
N SER A 51 35.67 51.42 -3.12
CA SER A 51 36.53 50.29 -3.58
C SER A 51 36.13 49.08 -2.74
N SER A 52 36.09 47.83 -3.15
CA SER A 52 36.22 47.13 -4.42
C SER A 52 35.89 45.68 -4.07
N ASP A 53 35.20 44.98 -4.96
CA ASP A 53 35.17 43.52 -5.03
C ASP A 53 34.34 42.77 -3.98
N GLY A 54 33.30 42.09 -4.47
CA GLY A 54 32.34 41.36 -3.65
C GLY A 54 30.95 41.33 -4.29
N VAL A 55 30.88 40.99 -5.58
CA VAL A 55 29.58 40.60 -6.17
C VAL A 55 29.16 39.33 -5.45
N ARG A 56 28.14 39.46 -4.61
CA ARG A 56 27.37 38.33 -4.10
C ARG A 56 26.83 37.57 -5.31
N GLU A 57 27.09 36.27 -5.38
CA GLU A 57 26.41 35.39 -6.34
C GLU A 57 24.91 35.63 -6.21
N ASP A 58 24.37 36.26 -7.25
CA ASP A 58 23.02 36.76 -7.30
C ASP A 58 22.08 35.56 -7.43
N MET A 59 21.08 35.48 -6.55
CA MET A 59 20.01 34.46 -6.55
C MET A 59 19.27 34.40 -7.91
N ALA A 60 19.41 35.44 -8.74
CA ALA A 60 18.91 35.49 -10.12
C ALA A 60 19.64 34.53 -11.09
N THR A 61 20.90 34.16 -10.81
CA THR A 61 21.68 33.27 -11.69
C THR A 61 21.25 31.81 -11.58
N LEU A 62 20.68 31.40 -10.43
CA LEU A 62 20.12 30.06 -10.23
C LEU A 62 18.79 29.83 -10.99
N ALA A 63 18.13 30.89 -11.45
CA ALA A 63 16.85 30.79 -12.15
C ALA A 63 16.98 30.56 -13.67
N LEU A 64 18.19 30.64 -14.24
CA LEU A 64 18.41 30.64 -15.69
C LEU A 64 18.92 29.32 -16.26
N ASN A 65 19.04 28.27 -15.45
CA ASN A 65 19.48 26.97 -15.94
C ASN A 65 18.55 25.85 -15.43
N PRO A 66 17.45 25.56 -16.16
CA PRO A 66 16.50 24.51 -15.75
C PRO A 66 17.19 23.15 -15.58
N ALA A 67 18.27 22.88 -16.32
CA ALA A 67 19.08 21.68 -16.17
C ALA A 67 19.81 21.59 -14.81
N GLN A 68 20.26 22.71 -14.23
CA GLN A 68 20.88 22.70 -12.89
C GLN A 68 19.83 22.61 -11.78
N LEU A 69 18.65 23.21 -11.96
CA LEU A 69 17.52 23.02 -11.05
C LEU A 69 17.01 21.57 -11.06
N GLU A 70 16.94 20.92 -12.22
CA GLU A 70 16.64 19.49 -12.35
C GLU A 70 17.74 18.62 -11.73
N GLN A 71 19.02 18.94 -11.95
CA GLN A 71 20.13 18.21 -11.33
C GLN A 71 20.20 18.42 -9.81
N MET A 72 19.85 19.60 -9.29
CA MET A 72 19.76 19.87 -7.86
C MET A 72 18.52 19.24 -7.24
N ALA A 73 17.37 19.22 -7.93
CA ALA A 73 16.18 18.50 -7.49
C ALA A 73 16.40 16.98 -7.51
N ALA A 74 17.06 16.45 -8.54
CA ALA A 74 17.49 15.05 -8.61
C ALA A 74 18.52 14.72 -7.52
N SER A 75 19.50 15.61 -7.28
CA SER A 75 20.50 15.43 -6.23
C SER A 75 19.91 15.55 -4.83
N GLN A 76 18.93 16.42 -4.60
CA GLN A 76 18.19 16.54 -3.33
C GLN A 76 17.23 15.37 -3.11
N THR A 77 16.63 14.84 -4.19
CA THR A 77 15.84 13.61 -4.16
C THR A 77 16.76 12.42 -3.81
N GLU A 78 17.91 12.29 -4.46
CA GLU A 78 18.89 11.23 -4.16
C GLU A 78 19.49 11.35 -2.75
N LEU A 79 19.68 12.57 -2.23
CA LEU A 79 20.22 12.82 -0.89
C LEU A 79 19.20 12.62 0.26
N HIS A 80 17.90 12.54 -0.02
CA HIS A 80 16.87 12.29 1.00
C HIS A 80 16.25 10.88 0.95
N LEU A 81 16.46 10.12 -0.13
CA LEU A 81 16.03 8.72 -0.19
C LEU A 81 16.93 7.73 0.58
N GLY A 82 18.09 8.19 1.08
CA GLY A 82 19.11 7.33 1.68
C GLY A 82 19.26 7.51 3.19
N GLY A 83 18.20 7.29 3.98
CA GLY A 83 18.47 6.72 5.31
C GLY A 83 19.14 5.36 5.12
N ASP A 84 20.09 4.97 5.99
CA ASP A 84 20.79 3.67 5.91
C ASP A 84 19.86 2.49 6.24
N PHE A 85 18.79 2.34 5.47
CA PHE A 85 17.75 1.32 5.61
C PHE A 85 18.06 0.06 4.78
N ALA A 86 19.00 0.16 3.83
CA ALA A 86 19.32 -0.91 2.88
C ALA A 86 19.76 -2.23 3.57
N GLY A 87 20.36 -2.13 4.76
CA GLY A 87 20.75 -3.27 5.59
C GLY A 87 19.78 -3.63 6.72
N MET A 88 18.72 -2.85 6.93
CA MET A 88 17.79 -3.05 8.04
C MET A 88 16.70 -4.07 7.68
N GLU A 89 16.18 -4.75 8.69
CA GLU A 89 14.95 -5.52 8.51
C GLU A 89 13.78 -4.56 8.26
N ASP A 90 12.87 -4.92 7.35
CA ASP A 90 11.71 -4.09 7.00
C ASP A 90 10.82 -3.74 8.22
N SER A 91 10.77 -4.61 9.22
CA SER A 91 10.10 -4.35 10.49
C SER A 91 10.77 -3.23 11.28
N ALA A 92 12.09 -3.13 11.26
CA ALA A 92 12.86 -2.05 11.87
C ALA A 92 12.65 -0.73 11.12
N VAL A 93 12.63 -0.76 9.78
CA VAL A 93 12.28 0.43 8.98
C VAL A 93 10.87 0.93 9.32
N MET A 94 9.91 0.01 9.53
CA MET A 94 8.57 0.39 9.97
C MET A 94 8.55 1.02 11.37
N LEU A 95 9.49 0.65 12.26
CA LEU A 95 9.64 1.29 13.57
C LEU A 95 10.22 2.70 13.45
N GLU A 96 11.16 2.94 12.54
CA GLU A 96 11.64 4.30 12.20
C GLU A 96 10.49 5.19 11.71
N LEU A 97 9.63 4.65 10.85
CA LEU A 97 8.41 5.35 10.43
C LEU A 97 7.48 5.66 11.60
N SER A 98 7.33 4.74 12.56
CA SER A 98 6.52 4.98 13.77
C SER A 98 7.10 6.08 14.65
N ALA A 99 8.43 6.28 14.62
CA ALA A 99 9.13 7.36 15.31
C ALA A 99 9.04 8.72 14.58
N GLY A 100 8.39 8.77 13.41
CA GLY A 100 8.18 9.99 12.62
C GLY A 100 9.18 10.20 11.49
N ASN A 101 10.08 9.24 11.24
CA ASN A 101 11.01 9.33 10.12
C ASN A 101 10.31 8.98 8.80
N MET A 102 9.90 10.00 8.05
CA MET A 102 9.11 9.82 6.82
C MET A 102 9.88 9.14 5.69
N SER A 103 11.22 9.27 5.62
CA SER A 103 12.02 8.59 4.59
C SER A 103 11.94 7.07 4.69
N ALA A 104 11.58 6.54 5.88
CA ALA A 104 11.33 5.12 6.06
C ALA A 104 10.07 4.64 5.32
N PHE A 105 9.04 5.49 5.20
CA PHE A 105 7.86 5.17 4.40
C PHE A 105 8.21 5.13 2.92
N ASP A 106 8.98 6.10 2.43
CA ASP A 106 9.40 6.17 1.03
C ASP A 106 10.22 4.94 0.63
N PHE A 107 11.14 4.51 1.51
CA PHE A 107 11.91 3.28 1.31
C PHE A 107 11.01 2.03 1.19
N LEU A 108 10.04 1.88 2.11
CA LEU A 108 9.11 0.74 2.07
C LEU A 108 8.19 0.81 0.85
N LEU A 109 7.74 2.01 0.47
CA LEU A 109 6.89 2.22 -0.69
C LEU A 109 7.62 1.82 -1.97
N GLU A 110 8.84 2.30 -2.19
CA GLU A 110 9.64 1.97 -3.37
C GLU A 110 9.89 0.46 -3.47
N LYS A 111 10.25 -0.17 -2.35
CA LYS A 111 10.51 -1.60 -2.29
C LYS A 111 9.27 -2.46 -2.59
N TYR A 112 8.09 -2.06 -2.11
CA TYR A 112 6.90 -2.92 -2.15
C TYR A 112 5.83 -2.50 -3.15
N ARG A 113 5.89 -1.30 -3.75
CA ARG A 113 4.86 -0.80 -4.68
C ARG A 113 4.63 -1.77 -5.83
N LYS A 114 5.69 -2.13 -6.55
CA LYS A 114 5.60 -3.02 -7.72
C LYS A 114 5.13 -4.44 -7.33
N PRO A 115 5.69 -5.10 -6.29
CA PRO A 115 5.16 -6.38 -5.81
C PRO A 115 3.67 -6.34 -5.45
N ILE A 116 3.21 -5.31 -4.73
CA ILE A 116 1.82 -5.21 -4.30
C ILE A 116 0.89 -4.94 -5.49
N VAL A 117 1.24 -4.03 -6.40
CA VAL A 117 0.44 -3.80 -7.62
C VAL A 117 0.32 -5.09 -8.44
N HIS A 118 1.42 -5.83 -8.63
CA HIS A 118 1.39 -7.11 -9.34
C HIS A 118 0.52 -8.15 -8.62
N PHE A 119 0.61 -8.24 -7.30
CA PHE A 119 -0.22 -9.14 -6.51
C PHE A 119 -1.71 -8.80 -6.67
N MET A 120 -2.07 -7.51 -6.58
CA MET A 120 -3.45 -7.05 -6.74
C MET A 120 -3.95 -7.23 -8.18
N TYR A 121 -3.10 -7.03 -9.18
CA TYR A 121 -3.43 -7.29 -10.59
C TYR A 121 -3.74 -8.77 -10.82
N ARG A 122 -2.95 -9.68 -10.25
CA ARG A 122 -3.22 -11.13 -10.32
C ARG A 122 -4.51 -11.54 -9.60
N MET A 123 -4.98 -10.74 -8.65
CA MET A 123 -6.23 -10.98 -7.94
C MET A 123 -7.47 -10.42 -8.65
N THR A 124 -7.34 -9.29 -9.34
CA THR A 124 -8.47 -8.50 -9.86
C THR A 124 -8.57 -8.52 -11.39
N HIS A 125 -7.44 -8.74 -12.05
CA HIS A 125 -7.27 -8.66 -13.50
C HIS A 125 -7.70 -7.32 -14.12
N ASN A 126 -7.56 -6.24 -13.36
CA ASN A 126 -7.80 -4.89 -13.84
C ASN A 126 -6.69 -3.98 -13.28
N GLN A 127 -5.94 -3.32 -14.17
CA GLN A 127 -4.79 -2.52 -13.77
C GLN A 127 -5.19 -1.32 -12.91
N ALA A 128 -6.22 -0.58 -13.31
CA ALA A 128 -6.71 0.57 -12.56
C ALA A 128 -7.15 0.17 -11.15
N VAL A 129 -7.92 -0.92 -11.03
CA VAL A 129 -8.35 -1.46 -9.74
C VAL A 129 -7.16 -1.96 -8.91
N ALA A 130 -6.19 -2.61 -9.54
CA ALA A 130 -4.99 -3.08 -8.85
C ALA A 130 -4.19 -1.94 -8.24
N GLU A 131 -4.02 -0.84 -8.98
CA GLU A 131 -3.34 0.36 -8.50
C GLU A 131 -4.13 1.05 -7.39
N GLU A 132 -5.46 1.19 -7.53
CA GLU A 132 -6.32 1.77 -6.49
C GLU A 132 -6.22 0.97 -5.18
N LEU A 133 -6.34 -0.36 -5.26
CA LEU A 133 -6.24 -1.19 -4.08
C LEU A 133 -4.82 -1.19 -3.48
N ALA A 134 -3.77 -1.14 -4.31
CA ALA A 134 -2.40 -1.02 -3.84
C ALA A 134 -2.18 0.31 -3.11
N GLN A 135 -2.72 1.42 -3.61
CA GLN A 135 -2.69 2.71 -2.91
C GLN A 135 -3.37 2.59 -1.53
N GLU A 136 -4.55 2.00 -1.46
CA GLU A 136 -5.24 1.77 -0.18
C GLU A 136 -4.45 0.84 0.76
N VAL A 137 -3.68 -0.13 0.25
CA VAL A 137 -2.73 -0.91 1.08
C VAL A 137 -1.72 0.02 1.75
N PHE A 138 -1.03 0.88 0.98
CA PHE A 138 -0.01 1.78 1.54
C PHE A 138 -0.59 2.86 2.46
N LEU A 139 -1.81 3.35 2.17
CA LEU A 139 -2.53 4.23 3.08
C LEU A 139 -2.80 3.54 4.42
N ARG A 140 -3.18 2.26 4.43
CA ARG A 140 -3.35 1.49 5.66
C ARG A 140 -2.04 1.25 6.38
N VAL A 141 -0.95 1.01 5.65
CA VAL A 141 0.40 0.90 6.24
C VAL A 141 0.73 2.18 7.00
N TYR A 142 0.60 3.34 6.34
CA TYR A 142 0.88 4.64 6.93
C TYR A 142 -0.01 4.92 8.15
N ARG A 143 -1.32 4.69 8.04
CA ARG A 143 -2.27 4.87 9.16
C ARG A 143 -1.97 3.96 10.34
N SER A 144 -1.43 2.76 10.10
CA SER A 144 -1.14 1.79 11.17
C SER A 144 0.20 2.04 11.87
N ARG A 145 1.03 2.98 11.39
CA ARG A 145 2.42 3.16 11.87
C ARG A 145 2.53 3.34 13.39
N GLU A 146 1.62 4.09 14.00
CA GLU A 146 1.62 4.36 15.45
C GLU A 146 1.23 3.12 16.29
N THR A 147 0.53 2.17 15.67
CA THR A 147 0.03 0.95 16.33
C THR A 147 0.77 -0.31 15.91
N TYR A 148 1.76 -0.18 15.02
CA TYR A 148 2.49 -1.31 14.46
C TYR A 148 3.32 -2.01 15.54
N ARG A 149 3.36 -3.35 15.47
CA ARG A 149 4.18 -4.21 16.31
C ARG A 149 4.90 -5.22 15.44
N ALA A 150 6.21 -5.37 15.64
CA ALA A 150 7.07 -6.30 14.91
C ALA A 150 6.90 -7.75 15.43
N GLU A 151 5.68 -8.29 15.35
CA GLU A 151 5.34 -9.65 15.81
C GLU A 151 5.57 -10.73 14.73
N ALA A 152 5.60 -10.30 13.47
CA ALA A 152 5.84 -11.13 12.30
C ALA A 152 6.63 -10.32 11.27
N ARG A 153 7.15 -11.00 10.24
CA ARG A 153 7.81 -10.34 9.11
C ARG A 153 6.88 -9.28 8.53
N PHE A 154 7.42 -8.10 8.23
CA PHE A 154 6.66 -6.99 7.65
C PHE A 154 5.91 -7.41 6.38
N SER A 155 6.55 -8.20 5.51
CA SER A 155 5.91 -8.74 4.30
C SER A 155 4.66 -9.56 4.63
N THR A 156 4.70 -10.47 5.60
CA THR A 156 3.50 -11.23 6.03
C THR A 156 2.38 -10.28 6.45
N TRP A 157 2.69 -9.24 7.23
CA TRP A 157 1.69 -8.26 7.66
C TRP A 157 1.13 -7.44 6.49
N LEU A 158 1.99 -7.02 5.56
CA LEU A 158 1.63 -6.27 4.36
C LEU A 158 0.69 -7.08 3.44
N TYR A 159 1.06 -8.33 3.12
CA TYR A 159 0.23 -9.19 2.28
C TYR A 159 -1.07 -9.60 2.97
N ARG A 160 -1.16 -9.54 4.30
CA ARG A 160 -2.43 -9.67 5.02
C ARG A 160 -3.35 -8.49 4.76
N ILE A 161 -2.83 -7.26 4.75
CA ILE A 161 -3.62 -6.08 4.36
C ILE A 161 -4.09 -6.22 2.91
N ALA A 162 -3.17 -6.53 2.00
CA ALA A 162 -3.46 -6.68 0.57
C ALA A 162 -4.49 -7.78 0.29
N THR A 163 -4.32 -8.96 0.89
CA THR A 163 -5.25 -10.09 0.72
C THR A 163 -6.64 -9.74 1.23
N ASN A 164 -6.76 -9.06 2.38
CA ASN A 164 -8.06 -8.64 2.90
C ASN A 164 -8.77 -7.66 1.95
N LEU A 165 -8.04 -6.68 1.41
CA LEU A 165 -8.58 -5.73 0.44
C LEU A 165 -9.02 -6.42 -0.86
N GLY A 166 -8.17 -7.28 -1.42
CA GLY A 166 -8.48 -7.99 -2.66
C GLY A 166 -9.64 -8.97 -2.51
N VAL A 167 -9.75 -9.66 -1.37
CA VAL A 167 -10.88 -10.54 -1.05
C VAL A 167 -12.17 -9.73 -0.89
N ASN A 168 -12.14 -8.59 -0.19
CA ASN A 168 -13.32 -7.74 -0.03
C ASN A 168 -13.78 -7.20 -1.40
N HIS A 169 -12.87 -6.64 -2.18
CA HIS A 169 -13.19 -6.17 -3.53
C HIS A 169 -13.77 -7.29 -4.42
N ALA A 170 -13.21 -8.50 -4.34
CA ALA A 170 -13.72 -9.64 -5.11
C ALA A 170 -15.17 -10.00 -4.72
N ARG A 171 -15.52 -9.94 -3.43
CA ARG A 171 -16.87 -10.20 -2.92
C ARG A 171 -17.87 -9.13 -3.32
N ASP A 172 -17.48 -7.86 -3.22
CA ASP A 172 -18.34 -6.72 -3.52
C ASP A 172 -18.68 -6.70 -5.02
N THR A 173 -17.65 -6.88 -5.86
CA THR A 173 -17.80 -6.89 -7.33
C THR A 173 -18.39 -8.21 -7.85
N ARG A 174 -18.54 -9.26 -7.03
CA ARG A 174 -19.15 -10.55 -7.47
C ARG A 174 -20.60 -10.37 -7.92
N HIS A 175 -21.33 -9.42 -7.31
CA HIS A 175 -22.71 -9.11 -7.69
C HIS A 175 -22.78 -8.29 -8.98
N GLU A 176 -21.76 -7.46 -9.25
CA GLU A 176 -21.68 -6.62 -10.46
C GLU A 176 -21.17 -7.41 -11.69
N ARG A 177 -20.21 -8.35 -11.51
CA ARG A 177 -19.70 -9.19 -12.61
C ARG A 177 -20.74 -10.14 -13.20
N ALA A 178 -21.80 -10.48 -12.47
CA ALA A 178 -22.92 -11.24 -13.02
C ALA A 178 -23.71 -10.47 -14.11
N ALA A 179 -23.54 -9.14 -14.19
CA ALA A 179 -24.17 -8.28 -15.17
C ALA A 179 -23.22 -7.82 -16.31
N SER A 180 -21.91 -8.09 -16.21
CA SER A 180 -20.91 -7.59 -17.17
C SER A 180 -20.02 -8.73 -17.66
N THR A 181 -20.63 -9.66 -18.39
CA THR A 181 -19.89 -10.51 -19.33
C THR A 181 -19.69 -9.70 -20.59
N VAL A 182 -18.48 -9.17 -20.76
CA VAL A 182 -17.79 -8.76 -21.99
C VAL A 182 -16.92 -7.56 -21.62
N TYR A 183 -15.66 -7.83 -21.27
CA TYR A 183 -14.59 -6.93 -21.71
C TYR A 183 -13.63 -7.78 -22.52
N LEU A 184 -13.66 -7.47 -23.80
CA LEU A 184 -12.90 -7.99 -24.91
C LEU A 184 -11.41 -7.73 -24.68
N ASP A 185 -10.61 -8.70 -25.14
CA ASP A 185 -9.18 -8.67 -25.39
C ASP A 185 -8.59 -7.25 -25.53
N GLU A 186 -7.86 -6.79 -24.52
CA GLU A 186 -6.95 -5.67 -24.64
C GLU A 186 -5.59 -6.14 -24.13
N THR A 187 -4.79 -6.68 -25.06
CA THR A 187 -3.34 -6.71 -24.87
C THR A 187 -2.85 -5.28 -24.92
N ASP A 188 -2.64 -4.70 -23.74
CA ASP A 188 -1.97 -3.42 -23.62
C ASP A 188 -0.45 -3.63 -23.68
N SER A 189 0.16 -3.01 -24.68
CA SER A 189 1.58 -3.05 -25.00
C SER A 189 2.38 -1.90 -24.38
N GLU A 190 1.85 -1.20 -23.37
CA GLU A 190 2.49 0.03 -22.86
C GLU A 190 2.94 0.00 -21.39
N THR A 191 3.32 -1.16 -20.85
CA THR A 191 4.26 -1.22 -19.72
C THR A 191 5.15 -2.45 -19.85
N GLY A 192 6.38 -2.24 -20.32
CA GLY A 192 7.41 -3.27 -20.49
C GLY A 192 7.91 -3.90 -19.18
N THR A 193 7.02 -4.54 -18.41
CA THR A 193 7.42 -5.52 -17.41
C THR A 193 6.55 -6.78 -17.54
N THR A 194 6.70 -7.45 -18.68
CA THR A 194 6.60 -8.92 -18.68
C THR A 194 7.83 -9.44 -17.94
N PRO A 195 7.73 -10.41 -17.02
CA PRO A 195 8.91 -11.07 -16.48
C PRO A 195 9.71 -11.64 -17.65
N ASP A 196 10.92 -11.13 -17.81
CA ASP A 196 11.87 -11.49 -18.84
C ASP A 196 11.99 -13.02 -18.93
N VAL A 197 11.55 -13.56 -20.06
CA VAL A 197 11.94 -14.89 -20.50
C VAL A 197 12.69 -14.66 -21.80
N ALA A 198 14.01 -14.79 -21.70
CA ALA A 198 14.97 -14.70 -22.77
C ALA A 198 14.43 -15.32 -24.07
N ASP A 199 14.50 -14.52 -25.11
CA ASP A 199 14.08 -14.84 -26.46
C ASP A 199 14.92 -15.98 -27.02
N THR A 200 14.25 -17.08 -27.34
CA THR A 200 14.78 -18.19 -28.13
C THR A 200 13.70 -18.57 -29.13
N THR A 201 13.41 -17.66 -30.06
CA THR A 201 12.28 -17.68 -31.02
C THR A 201 11.76 -19.10 -31.35
N PRO A 202 10.73 -19.57 -30.63
CA PRO A 202 9.95 -20.72 -31.05
C PRO A 202 9.10 -20.27 -32.26
N GLY A 203 8.85 -21.12 -33.25
CA GLY A 203 8.03 -20.74 -34.41
C GLY A 203 6.69 -20.12 -34.01
N ALA A 204 6.09 -19.28 -34.87
CA ALA A 204 4.85 -18.53 -34.58
C ALA A 204 3.73 -19.40 -33.96
N GLU A 205 3.63 -20.66 -34.37
CA GLU A 205 2.73 -21.67 -33.81
C GLU A 205 3.04 -21.99 -32.33
N SER A 206 4.31 -22.17 -31.97
CA SER A 206 4.74 -22.44 -30.60
C SER A 206 4.53 -21.23 -29.68
N ALA A 207 4.71 -20.01 -30.20
CA ALA A 207 4.38 -18.78 -29.46
C ALA A 207 2.86 -18.66 -29.21
N MET A 208 2.03 -18.99 -30.20
CA MET A 208 0.57 -19.01 -30.06
C MET A 208 0.10 -20.05 -29.05
N LEU A 209 0.58 -21.30 -29.14
CA LEU A 209 0.27 -22.37 -28.18
C LEU A 209 0.68 -22.01 -26.75
N ARG A 210 1.82 -21.33 -26.58
CA ARG A 210 2.27 -20.83 -25.28
C ARG A 210 1.32 -19.76 -24.74
N ARG A 211 0.86 -18.83 -25.58
CA ARG A 211 -0.09 -17.77 -25.18
C ARG A 211 -1.43 -18.37 -24.76
N GLU A 212 -1.95 -19.34 -25.52
CA GLU A 212 -3.18 -20.06 -25.20
C GLU A 212 -3.07 -20.80 -23.87
N ARG A 213 -1.97 -21.52 -23.65
CA ARG A 213 -1.71 -22.22 -22.38
C ARG A 213 -1.63 -21.26 -21.20
N LEU A 214 -0.96 -20.11 -21.35
CA LEU A 214 -0.88 -19.09 -20.30
C LEU A 214 -2.23 -18.44 -20.02
N ALA A 215 -3.07 -18.26 -21.04
CA ALA A 215 -4.44 -17.78 -20.88
C ALA A 215 -5.28 -18.79 -20.09
N ALA A 216 -5.22 -20.08 -20.43
CA ALA A 216 -5.94 -21.13 -19.72
C ALA A 216 -5.50 -21.27 -18.24
N ILE A 217 -4.19 -21.20 -17.97
CA ILE A 217 -3.66 -21.17 -16.60
C ILE A 217 -4.27 -19.99 -15.82
N ARG A 218 -4.27 -18.80 -16.44
CA ARG A 218 -4.78 -17.59 -15.80
C ARG A 218 -6.27 -17.69 -15.52
N GLU A 219 -7.06 -18.14 -16.49
CA GLU A 219 -8.51 -18.33 -16.35
C GLU A 219 -8.82 -19.27 -15.18
N HIS A 220 -8.17 -20.43 -15.13
CA HIS A 220 -8.44 -21.41 -14.09
C HIS A 220 -7.92 -20.98 -12.71
N VAL A 221 -6.84 -20.21 -12.63
CA VAL A 221 -6.40 -19.57 -11.37
C VAL A 221 -7.43 -18.54 -10.91
N MET A 222 -7.99 -17.75 -11.81
CA MET A 222 -9.03 -16.76 -11.48
C MET A 222 -10.35 -17.42 -11.05
N ALA A 223 -10.67 -18.60 -11.57
CA ALA A 223 -11.83 -19.39 -11.20
C ALA A 223 -11.72 -20.07 -9.82
N LEU A 224 -10.53 -20.10 -9.21
CA LEU A 224 -10.37 -20.64 -7.86
C LEU A 224 -11.13 -19.81 -6.82
N PRO A 225 -11.64 -20.44 -5.76
CA PRO A 225 -12.10 -19.72 -4.57
C PRO A 225 -11.06 -18.72 -4.08
N GLU A 226 -11.51 -17.52 -3.67
CA GLU A 226 -10.63 -16.37 -3.34
C GLU A 226 -9.46 -16.73 -2.42
N ARG A 227 -9.72 -17.53 -1.38
CA ARG A 227 -8.69 -17.99 -0.43
C ARG A 227 -7.68 -18.92 -1.08
N GLN A 228 -8.14 -19.84 -1.93
CA GLN A 228 -7.25 -20.74 -2.67
C GLN A 228 -6.39 -19.96 -3.67
N ARG A 229 -7.01 -19.04 -4.42
CA ARG A 229 -6.30 -18.14 -5.33
C ARG A 229 -5.21 -17.35 -4.60
N SER A 230 -5.55 -16.71 -3.49
CA SER A 230 -4.60 -15.93 -2.68
C SER A 230 -3.42 -16.79 -2.20
N ALA A 231 -3.69 -18.01 -1.71
CA ALA A 231 -2.65 -18.94 -1.29
C ALA A 231 -1.71 -19.33 -2.44
N VAL A 232 -2.25 -19.65 -3.62
CA VAL A 232 -1.46 -20.00 -4.81
C VAL A 232 -0.59 -18.83 -5.25
N LEU A 233 -1.13 -17.60 -5.25
CA LEU A 233 -0.39 -16.41 -5.67
C LEU A 233 0.78 -16.12 -4.71
N MET A 234 0.53 -16.15 -3.39
CA MET A 234 1.58 -15.96 -2.39
C MET A 234 2.67 -17.03 -2.49
N HIS A 235 2.29 -18.30 -2.68
CA HIS A 235 3.28 -19.36 -2.81
C HIS A 235 4.11 -19.21 -4.10
N LYS A 236 3.45 -18.98 -5.24
CA LYS A 236 4.11 -19.07 -6.55
C LYS A 236 4.89 -17.82 -6.93
N TYR A 237 4.41 -16.64 -6.52
CA TYR A 237 5.01 -15.37 -6.94
C TYR A 237 5.77 -14.68 -5.81
N GLU A 238 5.31 -14.81 -4.57
CA GLU A 238 5.94 -14.17 -3.41
C GLU A 238 6.92 -15.10 -2.68
N GLY A 239 7.00 -16.37 -3.08
CA GLY A 239 7.90 -17.36 -2.50
C GLY A 239 7.63 -17.67 -1.03
N MET A 240 6.44 -17.34 -0.51
CA MET A 240 6.09 -17.55 0.89
C MET A 240 5.95 -19.04 1.20
N ASP A 241 6.48 -19.44 2.35
CA ASP A 241 6.28 -20.80 2.87
C ASP A 241 4.86 -21.00 3.45
N TYR A 242 4.51 -22.24 3.77
CA TYR A 242 3.18 -22.57 4.27
C TYR A 242 2.86 -21.95 5.63
N LYS A 243 3.86 -21.69 6.46
CA LYS A 243 3.68 -21.04 7.76
C LYS A 243 3.34 -19.56 7.55
N GLN A 244 4.11 -18.86 6.71
CA GLN A 244 3.87 -17.46 6.35
C GLN A 244 2.50 -17.27 5.69
N ILE A 245 2.13 -18.14 4.75
CA ILE A 245 0.79 -18.09 4.12
C ILE A 245 -0.30 -18.31 5.17
N GLY A 246 -0.09 -19.23 6.11
CA GLY A 246 -1.01 -19.45 7.23
C GLY A 246 -1.18 -18.21 8.10
N GLU A 247 -0.10 -17.51 8.41
CA GLU A 247 -0.14 -16.23 9.16
C GLU A 247 -0.92 -15.14 8.40
N VAL A 248 -0.73 -15.03 7.08
CA VAL A 248 -1.49 -14.10 6.22
C VAL A 248 -2.98 -14.44 6.23
N LEU A 249 -3.32 -15.71 6.00
CA LEU A 249 -4.71 -16.17 5.85
C LEU A 249 -5.41 -16.47 7.18
N LYS A 250 -4.70 -16.33 8.31
CA LYS A 250 -5.16 -16.71 9.66
C LYS A 250 -5.60 -18.18 9.73
N LEU A 251 -4.75 -19.06 9.21
CA LEU A 251 -4.94 -20.52 9.17
C LEU A 251 -3.76 -21.23 9.86
N SER A 252 -4.00 -22.44 10.36
CA SER A 252 -2.90 -23.31 10.77
C SER A 252 -2.06 -23.75 9.57
N GLU A 253 -0.81 -24.13 9.78
CA GLU A 253 0.05 -24.64 8.70
C GLU A 253 -0.56 -25.88 8.02
N SER A 254 -1.20 -26.77 8.81
CA SER A 254 -1.90 -27.95 8.29
C SER A 254 -3.11 -27.58 7.42
N ALA A 255 -3.91 -26.60 7.85
CA ALA A 255 -5.02 -26.09 7.05
C ALA A 255 -4.52 -25.42 5.75
N THR A 256 -3.38 -24.73 5.81
CA THR A 256 -2.74 -24.09 4.65
C THR A 256 -2.23 -25.11 3.63
N LYS A 257 -1.56 -26.17 4.09
CA LYS A 257 -1.17 -27.32 3.25
C LYS A 257 -2.38 -27.93 2.55
N SER A 258 -3.44 -28.18 3.30
CA SER A 258 -4.69 -28.74 2.76
C SER A 258 -5.35 -27.80 1.74
N LEU A 259 -5.31 -26.49 1.97
CA LEU A 259 -5.86 -25.47 1.08
C LEU A 259 -5.10 -25.43 -0.25
N LEU A 260 -3.76 -25.38 -0.20
CA LEU A 260 -2.91 -25.38 -1.39
C LEU A 260 -3.00 -26.68 -2.16
N PHE A 261 -3.03 -27.82 -1.46
CA PHE A 261 -3.21 -29.12 -2.09
C PHE A 261 -4.51 -29.17 -2.91
N ARG A 262 -5.64 -28.72 -2.31
CA ARG A 262 -6.92 -28.65 -3.03
C ARG A 262 -6.85 -27.71 -4.23
N ALA A 263 -6.24 -26.54 -4.08
CA ALA A 263 -6.08 -25.59 -5.18
C ALA A 263 -5.29 -26.20 -6.35
N TYR A 264 -4.15 -26.84 -6.07
CA TYR A 264 -3.33 -27.48 -7.09
C TYR A 264 -4.00 -28.70 -7.71
N GLN A 265 -4.77 -29.48 -6.94
CA GLN A 265 -5.56 -30.59 -7.48
C GLN A 265 -6.59 -30.08 -8.49
N THR A 266 -7.34 -29.02 -8.14
CA THR A 266 -8.30 -28.39 -9.06
C THR A 266 -7.62 -27.85 -10.31
N LEU A 267 -6.51 -27.12 -10.17
CA LEU A 267 -5.75 -26.61 -11.31
C LEU A 267 -5.22 -27.74 -12.19
N ARG A 268 -4.69 -28.80 -11.59
CA ARG A 268 -4.19 -29.97 -12.33
C ARG A 268 -5.30 -30.62 -13.15
N GLU A 269 -6.48 -30.81 -12.58
CA GLU A 269 -7.62 -31.40 -13.29
C GLU A 269 -8.12 -30.52 -14.44
N LYS A 270 -8.21 -29.21 -14.22
CA LYS A 270 -8.66 -28.25 -15.23
C LYS A 270 -7.65 -28.03 -16.35
N LEU A 271 -6.36 -28.09 -16.03
CA LEU A 271 -5.28 -27.82 -17.00
C LEU A 271 -4.83 -29.05 -17.78
N LYS A 272 -5.30 -30.26 -17.45
CA LYS A 272 -4.99 -31.50 -18.20
C LYS A 272 -5.09 -31.37 -19.73
N PRO A 273 -6.09 -30.69 -20.32
CA PRO A 273 -6.20 -30.55 -21.77
C PRO A 273 -5.10 -29.67 -22.41
N PHE A 274 -4.38 -28.88 -21.60
CA PHE A 274 -3.37 -27.91 -22.03
C PHE A 274 -1.93 -28.35 -21.69
N LEU A 275 -1.76 -29.57 -21.16
CA LEU A 275 -0.48 -30.18 -20.79
C LEU A 275 -0.08 -31.22 -21.82
#